data_AF-A0A950NKR7-F1
#
_entry.id   AF-A0A950NKR7-F1
#
_cell.length_a   1.000
_cell.length_b   1.000
_cell.length_c   1.000
_cell.angle_alpha   90.00
_cell.angle_beta   90.00
_cell.angle_gamma   90.00
#
_symmetry.space_group_name_H-M   'P 1'
#
loop_
_entity.id
_entity.type
_entity.pdbx_description
1 polymer ?
#
loop_
_entity_poly.entity_id
_entity_poly.type
_entity_poly.pdbx_seq_one_letter_code
_entity_poly.pdbx_strand_id
1 'polypeptide(L)'
;MPTRLLRLSLPHPRSTPAALLVAAAMVVGMLAVDVSGAAARSLPARQTLADAGNAASGPVIRTDRGPVRGLVKNGVSEFLGMPYAAPPVGQLRWQPPQLHARWTQTLDATSYGPTCPQITTLGVFATPSVSEDCLYLNVFTPNPRRARGQGLPVFVWIHGGGNVDGESNDYDGSKLATGGRYGGSNTVVVTINYRLGLLGFLANTALDSEGHLFGNYGIMDQQAALRWVQRNIAAFGGDPNRVTMGGQSAGAQDTDLNVVSPLAAGLFNRGISESGFTGEDPSLASALSKGDAFATAAGCTGTDA
;
A
#
# COMPACT_ATOMS: atom_id res chain seq x y z
N MET A 1 -58.53 31.77 -16.78
CA MET A 1 -59.21 31.04 -15.69
C MET A 1 -58.25 30.01 -15.12
N PRO A 2 -57.92 30.05 -13.81
CA PRO A 2 -56.87 29.24 -13.23
C PRO A 2 -57.42 27.91 -12.69
N THR A 3 -56.69 26.81 -12.89
CA THR A 3 -57.02 25.51 -12.31
C THR A 3 -56.29 25.36 -10.96
N ARG A 4 -57.09 25.14 -9.91
CA ARG A 4 -56.71 25.00 -8.51
C ARG A 4 -55.76 23.81 -8.27
N LEU A 5 -54.66 24.05 -7.54
CA LEU A 5 -53.95 23.03 -6.78
C LEU A 5 -54.56 22.95 -5.37
N LEU A 6 -55.08 21.78 -4.99
CA LEU A 6 -55.48 21.48 -3.62
C LEU A 6 -54.23 21.38 -2.74
N ARG A 7 -54.11 22.26 -1.74
CA ARG A 7 -53.20 22.08 -0.60
C ARG A 7 -53.85 21.13 0.40
N LEU A 8 -53.26 19.95 0.59
CA LEU A 8 -53.45 19.15 1.79
C LEU A 8 -52.43 19.60 2.83
N SER A 9 -52.90 20.26 3.89
CA SER A 9 -52.12 20.50 5.10
C SER A 9 -52.07 19.22 5.93
N LEU A 10 -50.87 18.68 6.16
CA LEU A 10 -50.62 17.63 7.15
C LEU A 10 -49.88 18.21 8.36
N PRO A 11 -50.22 17.79 9.59
CA PRO A 11 -49.68 18.37 10.82
C PRO A 11 -48.22 17.98 11.04
N HIS A 12 -47.43 18.92 11.57
CA HIS A 12 -46.05 18.70 12.00
C HIS A 12 -46.00 17.79 13.25
N PRO A 13 -45.24 16.69 13.23
CA PRO A 13 -44.86 16.01 14.47
C PRO A 13 -43.75 16.80 15.15
N ARG A 14 -44.01 17.23 16.40
CA ARG A 14 -42.97 17.67 17.32
C ARG A 14 -42.22 16.42 17.81
N SER A 15 -40.98 16.24 17.40
CA SER A 15 -40.06 15.26 17.98
C SER A 15 -39.03 15.97 18.86
N THR A 16 -39.12 15.70 20.15
CA THR A 16 -38.11 15.98 21.17
C THR A 16 -36.79 15.24 20.87
N PRO A 17 -35.62 15.80 21.22
CA PRO A 17 -34.36 15.09 21.04
C PRO A 17 -34.19 14.07 22.18
N ALA A 18 -34.31 12.78 21.85
CA ALA A 18 -33.82 11.73 22.72
C ALA A 18 -32.32 11.56 22.45
N ALA A 19 -31.49 12.05 23.37
CA ALA A 19 -30.06 11.76 23.39
C ALA A 19 -29.85 10.27 23.68
N LEU A 20 -29.41 9.50 22.68
CA LEU A 20 -28.83 8.18 22.92
C LEU A 20 -27.39 8.39 23.39
N LEU A 21 -27.20 8.35 24.71
CA LEU A 21 -25.91 8.08 25.33
C LEU A 21 -25.60 6.59 25.16
N VAL A 22 -24.68 6.25 24.24
CA VAL A 22 -24.01 4.95 24.28
C VAL A 22 -22.91 5.06 25.33
N ALA A 23 -23.16 4.50 26.51
CA ALA A 23 -22.17 4.38 27.57
C ALA A 23 -21.10 3.35 27.15
N ALA A 24 -19.87 3.82 26.92
CA ALA A 24 -18.70 2.95 26.89
C ALA A 24 -18.31 2.64 28.34
N ALA A 25 -18.58 1.42 28.81
CA ALA A 25 -18.10 0.94 30.09
C ALA A 25 -16.60 0.63 29.99
N MET A 26 -15.74 1.53 30.49
CA MET A 26 -14.37 1.17 30.87
C MET A 26 -14.40 0.58 32.28
N VAL A 27 -14.15 -0.73 32.39
CA VAL A 27 -13.83 -1.35 33.68
C VAL A 27 -12.33 -1.17 33.90
N VAL A 28 -11.96 -0.21 34.77
CA VAL A 28 -10.62 -0.12 35.35
C VAL A 28 -10.60 -1.01 36.59
N GLY A 29 -10.06 -2.22 36.46
CA GLY A 29 -9.70 -3.07 37.58
C GLY A 29 -8.31 -2.68 38.08
N MET A 30 -8.25 -1.91 39.17
CA MET A 30 -7.02 -1.64 39.91
C MET A 30 -6.69 -2.87 40.77
N LEU A 31 -5.70 -3.67 40.37
CA LEU A 31 -5.04 -4.63 41.25
C LEU A 31 -3.63 -4.10 41.53
N ALA A 32 -3.43 -3.62 42.74
CA ALA A 32 -2.11 -3.37 43.30
C ALA A 32 -1.39 -4.73 43.43
N VAL A 33 -0.22 -4.85 42.81
CA VAL A 33 0.70 -5.96 43.05
C VAL A 33 1.95 -5.37 43.68
N ASP A 34 2.23 -5.83 44.90
CA ASP A 34 3.41 -5.52 45.69
C ASP A 34 4.71 -5.76 44.91
N VAL A 35 5.54 -4.72 44.81
CA VAL A 35 6.91 -4.84 44.31
C VAL A 35 7.81 -5.22 45.47
N SER A 36 8.01 -6.52 45.64
CA SER A 36 9.11 -7.08 46.46
C SER A 36 10.03 -7.88 45.55
N GLY A 37 11.33 -7.59 45.65
CA GLY A 37 12.33 -7.89 44.64
C GLY A 37 12.48 -9.35 44.23
N ALA A 38 12.65 -9.55 42.93
CA ALA A 38 13.22 -10.77 42.35
C ALA A 38 14.10 -10.38 41.15
N ALA A 39 15.31 -10.92 41.14
CA ALA A 39 16.39 -10.61 40.21
C ALA A 39 15.97 -10.71 38.73
N ALA A 40 16.47 -9.77 37.92
CA ALA A 40 16.35 -9.76 36.47
C ALA A 40 16.91 -11.06 35.87
N ARG A 41 16.03 -11.99 35.52
CA ARG A 41 16.35 -13.10 34.62
C ARG A 41 16.05 -12.62 33.21
N SER A 42 17.08 -12.49 32.40
CA SER A 42 16.99 -12.27 30.96
C SER A 42 16.11 -13.35 30.34
N LEU A 43 14.97 -12.95 29.77
CA LEU A 43 14.20 -13.83 28.90
C LEU A 43 15.04 -14.06 27.63
N PRO A 44 15.26 -15.31 27.19
CA PRO A 44 16.00 -15.55 25.96
C PRO A 44 15.18 -14.96 24.81
N ALA A 45 15.86 -14.25 23.91
CA ALA A 45 15.31 -13.82 22.64
C ALA A 45 14.64 -15.03 21.98
N ARG A 46 13.34 -14.90 21.71
CA ARG A 46 12.59 -15.91 20.99
C ARG A 46 13.20 -15.94 19.59
N GLN A 47 14.09 -16.90 19.34
CA GLN A 47 14.54 -17.20 17.99
C GLN A 47 13.29 -17.46 17.16
N THR A 48 13.02 -16.56 16.22
CA THR A 48 12.12 -16.86 15.10
C THR A 48 12.71 -18.10 14.47
N LEU A 49 12.04 -19.25 14.67
CA LEU A 49 12.27 -20.42 13.84
C LEU A 49 11.91 -19.97 12.43
N ALA A 50 12.92 -19.58 11.66
CA ALA A 50 12.82 -19.55 10.22
C ALA A 50 12.31 -20.93 9.83
N ASP A 51 11.08 -20.97 9.33
CA ASP A 51 10.51 -22.17 8.76
C ASP A 51 11.34 -22.46 7.51
N ALA A 52 12.44 -23.19 7.70
CA ALA A 52 13.36 -23.66 6.67
C ALA A 52 12.69 -24.78 5.87
N GLY A 53 11.45 -24.53 5.43
CA GLY A 53 10.80 -25.33 4.40
C GLY A 53 11.60 -25.14 3.11
N ASN A 54 12.25 -26.22 2.69
CA ASN A 54 12.99 -26.47 1.44
C ASN A 54 12.87 -25.38 0.35
N ALA A 55 13.43 -24.19 0.58
CA ALA A 55 13.44 -23.10 -0.38
C ALA A 55 14.53 -23.40 -1.41
N ALA A 56 14.12 -24.02 -2.51
CA ALA A 56 15.02 -24.30 -3.61
C ALA A 56 15.31 -23.00 -4.40
N SER A 57 16.52 -22.88 -4.97
CA SER A 57 16.84 -21.79 -5.89
C SER A 57 15.78 -21.72 -6.99
N GLY A 58 15.12 -20.56 -7.09
CA GLY A 58 13.99 -20.36 -7.97
C GLY A 58 14.37 -19.90 -9.37
N PRO A 59 13.35 -19.69 -10.22
CA PRO A 59 13.56 -19.23 -11.59
C PRO A 59 14.21 -17.85 -11.68
N VAL A 60 15.02 -17.65 -12.73
CA VAL A 60 15.48 -16.33 -13.16
C VAL A 60 14.53 -15.79 -14.22
N ILE A 61 14.00 -14.58 -14.01
CA ILE A 61 13.11 -13.86 -14.92
C ILE A 61 13.81 -12.58 -15.37
N ARG A 62 13.64 -12.19 -16.64
CA ARG A 62 14.14 -10.91 -17.16
C ARG A 62 13.01 -9.88 -17.12
N THR A 63 13.22 -8.79 -16.39
CA THR A 63 12.36 -7.60 -16.42
C THR A 63 12.88 -6.60 -17.45
N ASP A 64 12.19 -5.48 -17.63
CA ASP A 64 12.62 -4.35 -18.47
C ASP A 64 13.87 -3.63 -17.92
N ARG A 65 14.17 -3.82 -16.62
CA ARG A 65 15.33 -3.21 -15.94
C ARG A 65 16.50 -4.17 -15.77
N GLY A 66 16.25 -5.47 -15.63
CA GLY A 66 17.30 -6.48 -15.56
C GLY A 66 16.84 -7.87 -15.07
N PRO A 67 17.74 -8.85 -14.98
CA PRO A 67 17.40 -10.18 -14.49
C PRO A 67 17.18 -10.20 -12.97
N VAL A 68 16.19 -10.96 -12.51
CA VAL A 68 15.85 -11.20 -11.09
C VAL A 68 15.77 -12.70 -10.82
N ARG A 69 16.21 -13.16 -9.65
CA ARG A 69 16.10 -14.56 -9.21
C ARG A 69 15.18 -14.66 -8.01
N GLY A 70 14.09 -15.43 -8.13
CA GLY A 70 13.21 -15.73 -7.02
C GLY A 70 13.59 -17.02 -6.29
N LEU A 71 12.70 -17.47 -5.40
CA LEU A 71 12.72 -18.80 -4.79
C LEU A 71 11.47 -19.60 -5.20
N VAL A 72 11.51 -20.91 -4.97
CA VAL A 72 10.30 -21.74 -5.00
C VAL A 72 10.00 -22.21 -3.59
N LYS A 73 8.79 -21.91 -3.11
CA LYS A 73 8.29 -22.32 -1.80
C LYS A 73 6.89 -22.91 -1.96
N ASN A 74 6.68 -24.12 -1.46
CA ASN A 74 5.38 -24.81 -1.50
C ASN A 74 4.71 -24.83 -2.90
N GLY A 75 5.51 -24.93 -3.97
CA GLY A 75 5.01 -24.97 -5.35
C GLY A 75 4.69 -23.59 -5.97
N VAL A 76 4.87 -22.51 -5.22
CA VAL A 76 4.76 -21.12 -5.68
C VAL A 76 6.15 -20.58 -5.98
N SER A 77 6.30 -19.83 -7.07
CA SER A 77 7.49 -19.03 -7.32
C SER A 77 7.29 -17.64 -6.73
N GLU A 78 8.19 -17.25 -5.84
CA GLU A 78 8.15 -15.99 -5.11
C GLU A 78 9.34 -15.14 -5.53
N PHE A 79 9.06 -13.89 -5.91
CA PHE A 79 10.06 -12.87 -6.21
C PHE A 79 9.80 -11.69 -5.30
N LEU A 80 10.66 -11.52 -4.31
CA LEU A 80 10.46 -10.58 -3.21
C LEU A 80 11.46 -9.42 -3.32
N GLY A 81 11.06 -8.23 -2.88
CA GLY A 81 11.96 -7.08 -2.80
C GLY A 81 12.47 -6.57 -4.15
N MET A 82 11.66 -6.61 -5.21
CA MET A 82 12.07 -6.08 -6.52
C MET A 82 11.76 -4.59 -6.63
N PRO A 83 12.74 -3.73 -7.02
CA PRO A 83 12.48 -2.30 -7.15
C PRO A 83 11.59 -2.04 -8.37
N TYR A 84 10.50 -1.30 -8.18
CA TYR A 84 9.65 -0.86 -9.30
C TYR A 84 9.90 0.59 -9.72
N ALA A 85 10.55 1.38 -8.85
CA ALA A 85 10.96 2.76 -9.07
C ALA A 85 12.36 3.00 -8.47
N ALA A 86 12.99 4.12 -8.83
CA ALA A 86 14.24 4.56 -8.22
C ALA A 86 14.00 4.93 -6.74
N PRO A 87 15.01 4.78 -5.86
CA PRO A 87 14.90 5.17 -4.45
C PRO A 87 14.52 6.66 -4.30
N PRO A 88 13.43 7.01 -3.59
CA PRO A 88 12.95 8.39 -3.46
C PRO A 88 13.74 9.16 -2.37
N VAL A 89 15.07 9.13 -2.46
CA VAL A 89 15.99 9.71 -1.49
C VAL A 89 16.64 10.99 -2.00
N GLY A 90 17.07 11.86 -1.08
CA GLY A 90 17.80 13.08 -1.44
C GLY A 90 16.98 13.96 -2.37
N GLN A 91 17.51 14.25 -3.57
CA GLN A 91 16.83 15.07 -4.59
C GLN A 91 15.57 14.41 -5.17
N LEU A 92 15.36 13.11 -4.94
CA LEU A 92 14.13 12.41 -5.33
C LEU A 92 13.09 12.36 -4.20
N ARG A 93 13.42 12.90 -3.01
CA ARG A 93 12.43 13.10 -1.95
C ARG A 93 11.39 14.10 -2.45
N TRP A 94 10.11 13.78 -2.27
CA TRP A 94 8.97 14.55 -2.80
C TRP A 94 9.03 14.82 -4.31
N GLN A 95 9.59 13.88 -5.07
CA GLN A 95 9.46 13.85 -6.53
C GLN A 95 8.51 12.73 -6.95
N PRO A 96 7.83 12.86 -8.11
CA PRO A 96 7.16 11.72 -8.73
C PRO A 96 8.14 10.54 -8.92
N PRO A 97 7.68 9.29 -8.72
CA PRO A 97 8.54 8.11 -8.82
C PRO A 97 9.18 8.00 -10.21
N GLN A 98 10.51 7.84 -10.23
CA GLN A 98 11.27 7.68 -11.46
C GLN A 98 11.54 6.20 -11.73
N LEU A 99 11.85 5.87 -12.99
CA LEU A 99 12.25 4.50 -13.33
C LEU A 99 13.57 4.14 -12.65
N HIS A 100 13.63 2.95 -12.07
CA HIS A 100 14.89 2.44 -11.53
C HIS A 100 15.96 2.33 -12.64
N ALA A 101 17.23 2.52 -12.29
CA ALA A 101 18.33 2.28 -13.19
C ALA A 101 18.33 0.82 -13.70
N ARG A 102 18.81 0.59 -14.92
CA ARG A 102 18.99 -0.78 -15.43
C ARG A 102 20.16 -1.46 -14.72
N TRP A 103 20.08 -2.77 -14.58
CA TRP A 103 21.16 -3.60 -14.04
C TRP A 103 21.43 -4.80 -14.94
N THR A 104 22.67 -5.30 -14.92
CA THR A 104 23.12 -6.43 -15.74
C THR A 104 23.26 -7.72 -14.95
N GLN A 105 23.68 -7.62 -13.69
CA GLN A 105 23.83 -8.76 -12.78
C GLN A 105 22.47 -9.25 -12.29
N THR A 106 22.31 -10.55 -12.02
CA THR A 106 21.03 -11.05 -11.50
C THR A 106 20.80 -10.51 -10.10
N LEU A 107 19.74 -9.72 -9.93
CA LEU A 107 19.29 -9.24 -8.63
C LEU A 107 18.68 -10.41 -7.85
N ASP A 108 19.07 -10.56 -6.60
CA ASP A 108 18.53 -11.58 -5.71
C ASP A 108 17.20 -11.12 -5.13
N ALA A 109 16.11 -11.80 -5.52
CA ALA A 109 14.74 -11.48 -5.16
C ALA A 109 14.15 -12.59 -4.28
N THR A 110 14.96 -13.15 -3.35
CA THR A 110 14.54 -14.20 -2.42
C THR A 110 14.18 -13.68 -1.03
N SER A 111 14.20 -12.37 -0.82
CA SER A 111 13.90 -11.75 0.46
C SER A 111 13.18 -10.42 0.24
N TYR A 112 12.31 -10.06 1.18
CA TYR A 112 11.60 -8.80 1.12
C TYR A 112 12.56 -7.60 1.14
N GLY A 113 12.18 -6.54 0.43
CA GLY A 113 12.88 -5.27 0.47
C GLY A 113 12.55 -4.48 1.74
N PRO A 114 13.29 -3.38 2.00
CA PRO A 114 12.95 -2.45 3.07
C PRO A 114 11.53 -1.88 2.94
N THR A 115 10.92 -1.59 4.09
CA THR A 115 9.58 -1.02 4.17
C THR A 115 9.65 0.49 4.39
N CYS A 116 8.61 1.23 3.99
CA CYS A 116 8.68 2.70 3.98
C CYS A 116 8.72 3.30 5.38
N PRO A 117 9.25 4.53 5.54
CA PRO A 117 9.44 5.13 6.85
C PRO A 117 8.11 5.28 7.59
N GLN A 118 8.05 4.72 8.78
CA GLN A 118 6.85 4.68 9.62
C GLN A 118 7.24 4.42 11.06
N ILE A 119 6.39 4.86 11.99
CA ILE A 119 6.47 4.52 13.40
C ILE A 119 5.40 3.48 13.74
N THR A 120 5.58 2.71 14.81
CA THR A 120 4.57 1.72 15.21
C THR A 120 3.35 2.41 15.81
N THR A 121 2.33 2.63 14.98
CA THR A 121 1.03 3.17 15.40
C THR A 121 -0.11 2.15 15.33
N LEU A 122 0.08 1.03 14.61
CA LEU A 122 -0.92 -0.06 14.46
C LEU A 122 -0.48 -1.43 15.00
N GLY A 123 0.51 -1.47 15.90
CA GLY A 123 0.95 -2.71 16.55
C GLY A 123 1.67 -3.66 15.59
N VAL A 124 1.25 -4.93 15.52
CA VAL A 124 1.93 -5.97 14.72
C VAL A 124 1.83 -5.77 13.21
N PHE A 125 1.00 -4.83 12.74
CA PHE A 125 0.81 -4.49 11.32
C PHE A 125 1.56 -3.21 10.91
N ALA A 126 2.53 -2.77 11.72
CA ALA A 126 3.35 -1.58 11.49
C ALA A 126 4.75 -1.76 12.10
N THR A 127 5.63 -2.46 11.37
CA THR A 127 7.04 -2.59 11.75
C THR A 127 7.73 -1.24 11.57
N PRO A 128 8.37 -0.68 12.61
CA PRO A 128 9.01 0.62 12.47
C PRO A 128 10.17 0.55 11.46
N SER A 129 10.22 1.54 10.58
CA SER A 129 11.25 1.67 9.56
C SER A 129 11.65 3.13 9.40
N VAL A 130 12.90 3.33 9.02
CA VAL A 130 13.47 4.65 8.68
C VAL A 130 14.02 4.68 7.25
N SER A 131 13.81 3.61 6.46
CA SER A 131 14.35 3.50 5.10
C SER A 131 13.47 4.23 4.09
N GLU A 132 13.96 5.32 3.52
CA GLU A 132 13.30 6.00 2.40
C GLU A 132 13.43 5.22 1.09
N ASP A 133 14.47 4.40 0.93
CA ASP A 133 14.56 3.44 -0.16
C ASP A 133 13.60 2.28 0.12
N CYS A 134 12.36 2.42 -0.35
CA CYS A 134 11.28 1.50 0.00
C CYS A 134 10.32 1.15 -1.17
N LEU A 135 10.58 1.65 -2.39
CA LEU A 135 9.70 1.44 -3.56
C LEU A 135 9.89 0.06 -4.21
N TYR A 136 9.57 -0.97 -3.41
CA TYR A 136 9.69 -2.38 -3.74
C TYR A 136 8.32 -3.03 -3.91
N LEU A 137 8.29 -4.07 -4.74
CA LEU A 137 7.14 -4.97 -4.89
C LEU A 137 7.56 -6.42 -4.82
N ASN A 138 6.58 -7.28 -4.60
CA ASN A 138 6.72 -8.72 -4.55
C ASN A 138 5.78 -9.36 -5.58
N VAL A 139 6.18 -10.48 -6.17
CA VAL A 139 5.36 -11.25 -7.11
C VAL A 139 5.27 -12.70 -6.67
N PHE A 140 4.04 -13.19 -6.52
CA PHE A 140 3.71 -14.58 -6.23
C PHE A 140 2.99 -15.16 -7.43
N THR A 141 3.50 -16.25 -7.99
CA THR A 141 2.91 -16.88 -9.16
C THR A 141 3.05 -18.40 -9.09
N PRO A 142 2.09 -19.17 -9.65
CA PRO A 142 2.37 -20.53 -10.06
C PRO A 142 3.60 -20.59 -10.95
N ASN A 143 4.22 -21.77 -11.09
CA ASN A 143 5.44 -21.96 -11.87
C ASN A 143 5.45 -21.12 -13.18
N PRO A 144 6.27 -20.06 -13.27
CA PRO A 144 6.15 -19.05 -14.32
C PRO A 144 6.50 -19.62 -15.70
N ARG A 145 7.33 -20.66 -15.77
CA ARG A 145 7.63 -21.36 -17.04
C ARG A 145 6.42 -22.10 -17.58
N ARG A 146 5.59 -22.67 -16.69
CA ARG A 146 4.35 -23.36 -17.07
C ARG A 146 3.21 -22.38 -17.33
N ALA A 147 3.19 -21.26 -16.60
CA ALA A 147 2.20 -20.20 -16.74
C ALA A 147 2.43 -19.31 -17.97
N ARG A 148 3.65 -19.28 -18.54
CA ARG A 148 3.96 -18.48 -19.72
C ARG A 148 3.04 -18.83 -20.89
N GLY A 149 2.35 -17.82 -21.40
CA GLY A 149 1.38 -17.97 -22.50
C GLY A 149 -0.05 -18.35 -22.06
N GLN A 150 -0.28 -18.66 -20.78
CA GLN A 150 -1.64 -18.89 -20.26
C GLN A 150 -2.42 -17.59 -20.03
N GLY A 151 -1.71 -16.46 -19.90
CA GLY A 151 -2.33 -15.16 -19.66
C GLY A 151 -3.14 -15.13 -18.36
N LEU A 152 -2.49 -15.48 -17.24
CA LEU A 152 -3.16 -15.55 -15.94
C LEU A 152 -3.69 -14.17 -15.53
N PRO A 153 -4.84 -14.09 -14.84
CA PRO A 153 -5.28 -12.85 -14.21
C PRO A 153 -4.20 -12.34 -13.24
N VAL A 154 -4.09 -11.02 -13.13
CA VAL A 154 -3.13 -10.35 -12.26
C VAL A 154 -3.90 -9.62 -11.17
N PHE A 155 -3.51 -9.81 -9.91
CA PHE A 155 -4.05 -9.10 -8.77
C PHE A 155 -2.96 -8.26 -8.12
N VAL A 156 -3.13 -6.93 -8.12
CA VAL A 156 -2.21 -5.97 -7.49
C VAL A 156 -2.83 -5.50 -6.19
N TRP A 157 -2.19 -5.82 -5.07
CA TRP A 157 -2.64 -5.54 -3.73
C TRP A 157 -1.99 -4.28 -3.15
N ILE A 158 -2.83 -3.38 -2.62
CA ILE A 158 -2.45 -2.15 -1.93
C ILE A 158 -2.78 -2.34 -0.45
N HIS A 159 -1.75 -2.32 0.40
CA HIS A 159 -1.95 -2.45 1.84
C HIS A 159 -2.65 -1.21 2.43
N GLY A 160 -3.36 -1.42 3.54
CA GLY A 160 -3.92 -0.34 4.35
C GLY A 160 -2.89 0.29 5.28
N GLY A 161 -3.39 0.95 6.34
CA GLY A 161 -2.55 1.61 7.34
C GLY A 161 -2.69 3.14 7.36
N GLY A 162 -3.85 3.66 6.96
CA GLY A 162 -4.16 5.10 7.05
C GLY A 162 -3.28 6.00 6.19
N ASN A 163 -2.56 5.43 5.20
CA ASN A 163 -1.51 6.11 4.44
C ASN A 163 -0.37 6.66 5.31
N VAL A 164 -0.19 6.13 6.52
CA VAL A 164 0.86 6.51 7.47
C VAL A 164 1.72 5.32 7.91
N ASP A 165 1.16 4.11 7.86
CA ASP A 165 1.79 2.85 8.26
C ASP A 165 1.45 1.74 7.25
N GLY A 166 2.05 0.56 7.43
CA GLY A 166 1.77 -0.66 6.69
C GLY A 166 2.89 -1.04 5.72
N GLU A 167 2.84 -2.29 5.27
CA GLU A 167 3.83 -2.83 4.34
C GLU A 167 3.31 -3.98 3.48
N SER A 168 3.94 -4.19 2.33
CA SER A 168 3.65 -5.33 1.45
C SER A 168 4.08 -6.68 2.02
N ASN A 169 5.01 -6.68 2.97
CA ASN A 169 5.62 -7.88 3.54
C ASN A 169 4.64 -8.65 4.45
N ASP A 170 3.62 -7.96 4.99
CA ASP A 170 2.54 -8.56 5.80
C ASP A 170 1.60 -9.46 4.98
N TYR A 171 1.68 -9.38 3.64
CA TYR A 171 0.73 -10.03 2.74
C TYR A 171 1.39 -11.12 1.91
N ASP A 172 1.26 -12.36 2.36
CA ASP A 172 1.65 -13.55 1.59
C ASP A 172 0.61 -13.86 0.50
N GLY A 173 0.99 -13.61 -0.76
CA GLY A 173 0.16 -13.86 -1.94
C GLY A 173 0.10 -15.32 -2.39
N SER A 174 0.86 -16.24 -1.78
CA SER A 174 1.05 -17.62 -2.26
C SER A 174 -0.26 -18.41 -2.38
N LYS A 175 -1.17 -18.27 -1.41
CA LYS A 175 -2.46 -18.97 -1.42
C LYS A 175 -3.35 -18.50 -2.57
N LEU A 176 -3.41 -17.19 -2.81
CA LEU A 176 -4.18 -16.63 -3.92
C LEU A 176 -3.56 -17.00 -5.27
N ALA A 177 -2.23 -17.09 -5.34
CA ALA A 177 -1.54 -17.47 -6.56
C ALA A 177 -1.97 -18.85 -7.08
N THR A 178 -2.28 -19.78 -6.19
CA THR A 178 -2.75 -21.14 -6.51
C THR A 178 -4.28 -21.29 -6.48
N GLY A 179 -5.04 -20.21 -6.67
CA GLY A 179 -6.51 -20.26 -6.72
C GLY A 179 -7.21 -20.24 -5.36
N GLY A 180 -6.48 -20.10 -4.26
CA GLY A 180 -7.05 -20.06 -2.91
C GLY A 180 -7.62 -21.41 -2.45
N ARG A 181 -8.21 -21.39 -1.25
CA ARG A 181 -8.76 -22.59 -0.57
C ARG A 181 -9.88 -23.27 -1.36
N TYR A 182 -10.62 -22.52 -2.17
CA TYR A 182 -11.82 -22.98 -2.86
C TYR A 182 -11.56 -23.41 -4.31
N GLY A 183 -10.29 -23.51 -4.74
CA GLY A 183 -9.95 -23.98 -6.09
C GLY A 183 -10.33 -22.99 -7.19
N GLY A 184 -10.21 -21.68 -6.91
CA GLY A 184 -10.35 -20.62 -7.89
C GLY A 184 -9.26 -20.66 -8.96
N SER A 185 -9.21 -19.63 -9.80
CA SER A 185 -8.22 -19.55 -10.87
C SER A 185 -6.84 -19.21 -10.33
N ASN A 186 -5.82 -19.89 -10.87
CA ASN A 186 -4.43 -19.48 -10.75
C ASN A 186 -4.26 -17.99 -11.12
N THR A 187 -3.53 -17.25 -10.30
CA THR A 187 -3.43 -15.79 -10.38
C THR A 187 -1.97 -15.38 -10.18
N VAL A 188 -1.52 -14.33 -10.87
CA VAL A 188 -0.26 -13.66 -10.49
C VAL A 188 -0.61 -12.56 -9.49
N VAL A 189 -0.09 -12.68 -8.27
CA VAL A 189 -0.36 -11.73 -7.19
C VAL A 189 0.85 -10.81 -7.01
N VAL A 190 0.61 -9.52 -6.92
CA VAL A 190 1.63 -8.49 -6.72
C VAL A 190 1.29 -7.72 -5.45
N THR A 191 2.22 -7.63 -4.50
CA THR A 191 2.07 -6.75 -3.32
C THR A 191 3.11 -5.65 -3.40
N ILE A 192 2.77 -4.42 -3.00
CA ILE A 192 3.64 -3.25 -3.21
C ILE A 192 3.77 -2.42 -1.93
N ASN A 193 4.96 -1.88 -1.70
CA ASN A 193 5.13 -0.73 -0.81
C ASN A 193 4.86 0.56 -1.59
N TYR A 194 4.47 1.63 -0.92
CA TYR A 194 4.35 2.99 -1.46
C TYR A 194 4.72 4.00 -0.36
N ARG A 195 5.16 5.21 -0.71
CA ARG A 195 5.52 6.21 0.31
C ARG A 195 4.33 6.55 1.20
N LEU A 196 4.62 6.68 2.50
CA LEU A 196 3.63 6.92 3.56
C LEU A 196 3.84 8.29 4.21
N GLY A 197 2.83 8.74 4.94
CA GLY A 197 2.82 9.93 5.78
C GLY A 197 3.35 11.16 5.06
N LEU A 198 4.22 11.89 5.73
CA LEU A 198 4.84 13.10 5.19
C LEU A 198 5.57 12.87 3.87
N LEU A 199 6.22 11.73 3.67
CA LEU A 199 7.00 11.47 2.46
C LEU A 199 6.11 11.10 1.27
N GLY A 200 4.94 10.53 1.53
CA GLY A 200 3.97 10.14 0.51
C GLY A 200 2.95 11.22 0.16
N PHE A 201 2.58 12.07 1.11
CA PHE A 201 1.35 12.88 1.00
C PHE A 201 1.53 14.36 1.41
N LEU A 202 2.77 14.85 1.50
CA LEU A 202 3.01 16.28 1.71
C LEU A 202 2.63 17.09 0.45
N ALA A 203 1.69 18.02 0.63
CA ALA A 203 1.42 19.10 -0.30
C ALA A 203 1.84 20.42 0.35
N ASN A 204 2.70 21.19 -0.31
CA ASN A 204 3.21 22.48 0.16
C ASN A 204 3.40 23.40 -1.06
N THR A 205 3.29 24.71 -0.85
CA THR A 205 3.35 25.73 -1.90
C THR A 205 4.70 25.75 -2.64
N ALA A 206 5.82 25.48 -1.97
CA ALA A 206 7.13 25.38 -2.61
C ALA A 206 7.21 24.18 -3.56
N LEU A 207 6.72 23.01 -3.14
CA LEU A 207 6.66 21.81 -3.99
C LEU A 207 5.75 22.00 -5.22
N ASP A 208 4.63 22.72 -5.07
CA ASP A 208 3.77 23.09 -6.21
C ASP A 208 4.54 23.96 -7.23
N SER A 209 5.39 24.85 -6.73
CA SER A 209 6.18 25.76 -7.57
C SER A 209 7.31 25.10 -8.37
N GLU A 210 7.66 23.85 -8.09
CA GLU A 210 8.73 23.11 -8.79
C GLU A 210 8.33 22.65 -10.21
N GLY A 211 7.05 22.74 -10.58
CA GLY A 211 6.59 22.48 -11.95
C GLY A 211 6.44 20.99 -12.30
N HIS A 212 6.36 20.11 -11.30
CA HIS A 212 5.97 18.71 -11.46
C HIS A 212 4.68 18.41 -10.68
N LEU A 213 4.14 17.20 -10.85
CA LEU A 213 3.01 16.75 -10.01
C LEU A 213 3.46 16.65 -8.55
N PHE A 214 2.62 17.08 -7.62
CA PHE A 214 2.95 17.14 -6.19
C PHE A 214 1.79 16.64 -5.31
N GLY A 215 2.03 16.52 -4.00
CA GLY A 215 1.00 16.26 -2.98
C GLY A 215 0.60 14.80 -2.79
N ASN A 216 0.55 14.00 -3.86
CA ASN A 216 0.04 12.63 -3.84
C ASN A 216 1.09 11.60 -4.29
N TYR A 217 2.32 11.73 -3.79
CA TYR A 217 3.44 10.87 -4.18
C TYR A 217 3.17 9.38 -3.92
N GLY A 218 2.51 9.03 -2.81
CA GLY A 218 2.11 7.65 -2.51
C GLY A 218 1.15 7.07 -3.56
N ILE A 219 0.19 7.87 -4.05
CA ILE A 219 -0.70 7.45 -5.16
C ILE A 219 0.10 7.30 -6.46
N MET A 220 1.04 8.22 -6.73
CA MET A 220 1.90 8.12 -7.91
C MET A 220 2.81 6.88 -7.86
N ASP A 221 3.27 6.48 -6.67
CA ASP A 221 4.05 5.26 -6.45
C ASP A 221 3.25 4.01 -6.82
N GLN A 222 1.98 3.94 -6.41
CA GLN A 222 1.07 2.85 -6.80
C GLN A 222 0.87 2.80 -8.32
N GLN A 223 0.72 3.97 -8.96
CA GLN A 223 0.64 4.05 -10.42
C GLN A 223 1.94 3.64 -11.10
N ALA A 224 3.10 3.95 -10.52
CA ALA A 224 4.39 3.48 -11.03
C ALA A 224 4.52 1.96 -10.92
N ALA A 225 4.05 1.36 -9.83
CA ALA A 225 3.97 -0.09 -9.68
C ALA A 225 3.02 -0.73 -10.70
N LEU A 226 1.84 -0.13 -10.95
CA LEU A 226 0.94 -0.58 -12.01
C LEU A 226 1.58 -0.47 -13.41
N ARG A 227 2.33 0.60 -13.69
CA ARG A 227 3.12 0.71 -14.94
C ARG A 227 4.22 -0.35 -14.99
N TRP A 228 4.83 -0.71 -13.86
CA TRP A 228 5.79 -1.83 -13.80
C TRP A 228 5.10 -3.14 -14.16
N VAL A 229 3.90 -3.40 -13.63
CA VAL A 229 3.07 -4.57 -13.94
C VAL A 229 2.81 -4.63 -15.44
N GLN A 230 2.37 -3.54 -16.05
CA GLN A 230 2.13 -3.45 -17.50
C GLN A 230 3.37 -3.83 -18.34
N ARG A 231 4.57 -3.43 -17.91
CA ARG A 231 5.82 -3.73 -18.64
C ARG A 231 6.35 -5.14 -18.40
N ASN A 232 6.07 -5.74 -17.25
CA ASN A 232 6.84 -6.90 -16.77
C ASN A 232 6.02 -8.16 -16.50
N ILE A 233 4.73 -8.05 -16.18
CA ILE A 233 4.00 -9.16 -15.57
C ILE A 233 3.82 -10.38 -16.49
N ALA A 234 3.86 -10.16 -17.81
CA ALA A 234 3.86 -11.23 -18.80
C ALA A 234 5.04 -12.19 -18.64
N ALA A 235 6.21 -11.71 -18.19
CA ALA A 235 7.37 -12.54 -17.93
C ALA A 235 7.17 -13.46 -16.71
N PHE A 236 6.27 -13.10 -15.81
CA PHE A 236 5.86 -13.87 -14.64
C PHE A 236 4.65 -14.78 -14.92
N GLY A 237 4.08 -14.74 -16.14
CA GLY A 237 2.94 -15.55 -16.55
C GLY A 237 1.58 -14.83 -16.50
N GLY A 238 1.55 -13.57 -16.07
CA GLY A 238 0.34 -12.76 -16.00
C GLY A 238 -0.06 -12.16 -17.35
N ASP A 239 -1.32 -11.75 -17.49
CA ASP A 239 -1.80 -10.97 -18.62
C ASP A 239 -1.93 -9.49 -18.23
N PRO A 240 -1.15 -8.56 -18.84
CA PRO A 240 -1.24 -7.13 -18.55
C PRO A 240 -2.61 -6.52 -18.89
N ASN A 241 -3.45 -7.20 -19.68
CA ASN A 241 -4.81 -6.77 -20.01
C ASN A 241 -5.88 -7.34 -19.06
N ARG A 242 -5.48 -8.09 -18.03
CA ARG A 242 -6.37 -8.70 -17.03
C ARG A 242 -5.92 -8.36 -15.62
N VAL A 243 -5.69 -7.07 -15.38
CA VAL A 243 -5.21 -6.56 -14.10
C VAL A 243 -6.40 -6.10 -13.25
N THR A 244 -6.46 -6.63 -12.03
CA THR A 244 -7.34 -6.16 -10.95
C THR A 244 -6.46 -5.49 -9.90
N MET A 245 -6.77 -4.24 -9.56
CA MET A 245 -6.22 -3.57 -8.39
C MET A 245 -7.17 -3.77 -7.21
N GLY A 246 -6.64 -3.98 -6.02
CA GLY A 246 -7.48 -3.99 -4.82
C GLY A 246 -6.69 -3.66 -3.57
N GLY A 247 -7.39 -3.23 -2.55
CA GLY A 247 -6.80 -2.91 -1.26
C GLY A 247 -7.82 -2.87 -0.15
N GLN A 248 -7.31 -2.72 1.07
CA GLN A 248 -8.11 -2.64 2.29
C GLN A 248 -7.86 -1.32 3.04
N SER A 249 -8.90 -0.76 3.67
CA SER A 249 -8.81 0.50 4.43
C SER A 249 -8.22 1.63 3.57
N ALA A 250 -7.09 2.23 3.93
CA ALA A 250 -6.42 3.23 3.11
C ALA A 250 -6.08 2.70 1.70
N GLY A 251 -5.69 1.44 1.56
CA GLY A 251 -5.46 0.82 0.26
C GLY A 251 -6.74 0.67 -0.57
N ALA A 252 -7.91 0.57 0.07
CA ALA A 252 -9.21 0.57 -0.60
C ALA A 252 -9.59 1.97 -1.09
N GLN A 253 -9.40 3.00 -0.25
CA GLN A 253 -9.52 4.41 -0.63
C GLN A 253 -8.58 4.76 -1.80
N ASP A 254 -7.33 4.32 -1.74
CA ASP A 254 -6.34 4.53 -2.79
C ASP A 254 -6.70 3.77 -4.09
N THR A 255 -7.30 2.59 -3.98
CA THR A 255 -7.88 1.87 -5.12
C THR A 255 -8.97 2.72 -5.78
N ASP A 256 -9.88 3.30 -4.99
CA ASP A 256 -10.96 4.16 -5.48
C ASP A 256 -10.41 5.46 -6.13
N LEU A 257 -9.36 6.07 -5.54
CA LEU A 257 -8.65 7.21 -6.13
C LEU A 257 -8.03 6.85 -7.49
N ASN A 258 -7.44 5.66 -7.63
CA ASN A 258 -6.91 5.20 -8.90
C ASN A 258 -8.00 4.89 -9.92
N VAL A 259 -9.19 4.45 -9.50
CA VAL A 259 -10.34 4.24 -10.41
C VAL A 259 -10.77 5.55 -11.08
N VAL A 260 -10.75 6.67 -10.35
CA VAL A 260 -11.15 7.99 -10.89
C VAL A 260 -9.98 8.79 -11.46
N SER A 261 -8.73 8.37 -11.25
CA SER A 261 -7.55 9.11 -11.69
C SER A 261 -7.28 8.94 -13.19
N PRO A 262 -7.18 10.02 -13.98
CA PRO A 262 -6.77 9.92 -15.38
C PRO A 262 -5.33 9.40 -15.54
N LEU A 263 -4.49 9.54 -14.51
CA LEU A 263 -3.10 9.05 -14.55
C LEU A 263 -3.02 7.53 -14.49
N ALA A 264 -4.04 6.86 -13.96
CA ALA A 264 -4.12 5.40 -13.89
C ALA A 264 -4.92 4.77 -15.04
N ALA A 265 -5.47 5.59 -15.95
CA ALA A 265 -6.26 5.12 -17.07
C ALA A 265 -5.50 4.08 -17.91
N GLY A 266 -6.15 2.93 -18.15
CA GLY A 266 -5.59 1.83 -18.92
C GLY A 266 -4.56 0.97 -18.19
N LEU A 267 -4.23 1.24 -16.93
CA LEU A 267 -3.28 0.43 -16.16
C LEU A 267 -3.90 -0.81 -15.50
N PHE A 268 -5.21 -0.81 -15.31
CA PHE A 268 -5.99 -1.93 -14.77
C PHE A 268 -7.43 -1.90 -15.28
N ASN A 269 -8.18 -2.99 -15.06
CA ASN A 269 -9.52 -3.18 -15.62
C ASN A 269 -10.60 -3.39 -14.56
N ARG A 270 -10.21 -3.70 -13.31
CA ARG A 270 -11.12 -4.02 -12.20
C ARG A 270 -10.55 -3.47 -10.89
N GLY A 271 -11.43 -2.96 -10.03
CA GLY A 271 -11.11 -2.49 -8.68
C GLY A 271 -11.79 -3.35 -7.62
N ILE A 272 -11.13 -3.63 -6.51
CA ILE A 272 -11.70 -4.22 -5.29
C ILE A 272 -11.42 -3.27 -4.12
N SER A 273 -12.48 -2.70 -3.55
CA SER A 273 -12.41 -1.77 -2.41
C SER A 273 -12.92 -2.47 -1.15
N GLU A 274 -12.01 -2.90 -0.28
CA GLU A 274 -12.35 -3.55 1.00
C GLU A 274 -12.35 -2.54 2.15
N SER A 275 -13.54 -2.09 2.55
CA SER A 275 -13.70 -1.07 3.59
C SER A 275 -13.04 0.28 3.24
N GLY A 276 -13.13 0.67 1.97
CA GLY A 276 -12.74 2.00 1.50
C GLY A 276 -13.80 3.05 1.81
N PHE A 277 -13.35 4.31 1.88
CA PHE A 277 -14.22 5.45 2.04
C PHE A 277 -13.66 6.62 1.23
N THR A 278 -14.46 7.17 0.32
CA THR A 278 -14.15 8.37 -0.46
C THR A 278 -15.14 9.46 -0.07
N GLY A 279 -14.64 10.64 0.35
CA GLY A 279 -15.51 11.73 0.82
C GLY A 279 -14.95 12.59 1.94
N GLU A 280 -13.85 12.17 2.60
CA GLU A 280 -13.15 12.94 3.63
C GLU A 280 -11.75 13.40 3.21
N ASP A 281 -11.38 13.19 1.94
CA ASP A 281 -10.10 13.67 1.42
C ASP A 281 -10.00 15.19 1.56
N PRO A 282 -8.90 15.73 2.13
CA PRO A 282 -8.73 17.16 2.27
C PRO A 282 -8.69 17.83 0.90
N SER A 283 -9.31 19.00 0.79
CA SER A 283 -9.13 19.84 -0.39
C SER A 283 -7.65 20.23 -0.55
N LEU A 284 -7.22 20.48 -1.78
CA LEU A 284 -5.85 20.94 -2.05
C LEU A 284 -5.48 22.16 -1.19
N ALA A 285 -6.39 23.12 -1.04
CA ALA A 285 -6.16 24.31 -0.20
C ALA A 285 -5.92 23.95 1.28
N SER A 286 -6.64 22.97 1.82
CA SER A 286 -6.44 22.48 3.20
C SER A 286 -5.11 21.73 3.33
N ALA A 287 -4.75 20.93 2.33
CA ALA A 287 -3.49 20.19 2.30
C ALA A 287 -2.28 21.14 2.24
N LEU A 288 -2.30 22.13 1.32
CA LEU A 288 -1.28 23.18 1.21
C LEU A 288 -1.11 23.95 2.52
N SER A 289 -2.22 24.39 3.12
CA SER A 289 -2.17 25.11 4.40
C SER A 289 -1.51 24.29 5.50
N LYS A 290 -1.78 22.97 5.57
CA LYS A 290 -1.14 22.08 6.56
C LYS A 290 0.34 21.85 6.24
N GLY A 291 0.71 21.67 4.98
CA GLY A 291 2.10 21.46 4.57
C GLY A 291 2.97 22.71 4.77
N ASP A 292 2.44 23.90 4.50
CA ASP A 292 3.13 25.17 4.74
C ASP A 292 3.33 25.41 6.25
N ALA A 293 2.34 25.05 7.07
CA ALA A 293 2.45 25.09 8.54
C ALA A 293 3.49 24.08 9.06
N PHE A 294 3.54 22.87 8.48
CA PHE A 294 4.57 21.89 8.78
C PHE A 294 5.97 22.42 8.44
N ALA A 295 6.16 22.97 7.24
CA ALA A 295 7.44 23.54 6.80
C ALA A 295 7.92 24.64 7.76
N THR A 296 7.02 25.57 8.11
CA THR A 296 7.30 26.64 9.08
C THR A 296 7.73 26.06 10.43
N ALA A 297 7.02 25.04 10.93
CA ALA A 297 7.35 24.41 12.21
C ALA A 297 8.68 23.63 12.16
N ALA A 298 9.05 23.10 11.00
CA ALA A 298 10.33 22.43 10.76
C ALA A 298 11.51 23.42 10.58
N GLY A 299 11.24 24.74 10.54
CA GLY A 299 12.25 25.77 10.32
C GLY A 299 12.61 25.99 8.85
N CYS A 300 11.81 25.44 7.92
CA CYS A 300 11.95 25.64 6.47
C CYS A 300 11.03 26.80 6.07
N THR A 301 11.60 27.90 5.56
CA THR A 301 10.85 29.12 5.18
C THR A 301 11.29 29.62 3.80
N GLY A 302 10.38 30.27 3.06
CA GLY A 302 10.68 30.80 1.73
C GLY A 302 10.55 29.76 0.61
N THR A 303 11.42 29.83 -0.41
CA THR A 303 11.47 28.84 -1.51
C THR A 303 12.11 27.51 -1.09
N ASP A 304 12.74 27.48 0.08
CA ASP A 304 13.34 26.29 0.69
C ASP A 304 12.37 25.63 1.71
N ALA A 305 11.09 26.06 1.72
CA ALA A 305 10.01 25.56 2.56
C ALA A 305 9.42 24.23 2.07
#